data_AF-A0A679K100-F1
#
_entry.id   AF-A0A679K100-F1
#
_cell.length_a   1.000
_cell.length_b   1.000
_cell.length_c   1.000
_cell.angle_alpha   90.00
_cell.angle_beta   90.00
_cell.angle_gamma   90.00
#
_symmetry.space_group_name_H-M   'P 1'
#
loop_
_entity.id
_entity.type
_entity.pdbx_description
1 polymer ?
#
loop_
_entity_poly.entity_id
_entity_poly.type
_entity_poly.pdbx_seq_one_letter_code
_entity_poly.pdbx_strand_id
1 'polypeptide(L)' 'MYPIVQLTLAGLVLLSVAACSTAPAVDLTPPPQRPYDAKTQLEYGNPPPPPPAPRY' A
#
# COMPACT_ATOMS: atom_id res chain seq x y z
N MET A 1 -10.10 46.75 -6.32
CA MET A 1 -10.21 45.37 -5.80
C MET A 1 -10.79 44.52 -6.92
N TYR A 2 -10.18 43.39 -7.29
CA TYR A 2 -10.61 42.54 -8.40
C TYR A 2 -11.34 41.30 -7.85
N PRO A 3 -12.64 41.39 -7.55
CA PRO A 3 -13.38 40.32 -6.89
C PRO A 3 -13.39 39.04 -7.71
N ILE A 4 -13.42 39.14 -9.05
CA ILE A 4 -13.39 37.98 -9.95
C ILE A 4 -12.06 37.23 -9.80
N VAL A 5 -10.92 37.93 -9.77
CA VAL A 5 -9.60 37.31 -9.63
C VAL A 5 -9.44 36.63 -8.27
N GLN A 6 -10.02 37.19 -7.21
CA GLN A 6 -9.99 36.60 -5.87
C GLN A 6 -10.86 35.32 -5.82
N LEU A 7 -12.05 35.34 -6.43
CA LEU A 7 -12.94 34.19 -6.48
C LEU A 7 -12.36 33.05 -7.32
N THR A 8 -11.72 33.35 -8.45
CA THR A 8 -11.08 32.31 -9.27
C THR A 8 -9.90 31.67 -8.54
N LEU A 9 -9.06 32.47 -7.87
CA LEU A 9 -7.94 31.95 -7.10
C LEU A 9 -8.42 31.09 -5.93
N ALA A 10 -9.41 31.56 -5.17
CA ALA A 10 -10.01 30.81 -4.07
C ALA A 10 -10.66 29.49 -4.55
N GLY A 11 -11.33 29.53 -5.71
CA GLY A 11 -11.91 28.34 -6.33
C GLY A 11 -10.86 27.30 -6.74
N LEU A 12 -9.76 27.75 -7.37
CA LEU A 12 -8.65 26.86 -7.76
C LEU A 12 -7.98 26.22 -6.53
N VAL A 13 -7.79 26.99 -5.46
CA VAL A 13 -7.24 26.48 -4.20
C VAL A 13 -8.17 25.43 -3.60
N LEU A 14 -9.47 25.71 -3.48
CA LEU A 14 -10.44 24.75 -2.93
C LEU A 14 -10.52 23.47 -3.78
N LEU A 15 -10.48 23.58 -5.10
CA LEU A 15 -10.50 22.44 -6.01
C LEU A 15 -9.26 21.56 -5.83
N SER A 16 -8.07 22.16 -5.66
CA SER A 16 -6.83 21.42 -5.43
C SER A 16 -6.86 20.62 -4.13
N VAL A 17 -7.40 21.21 -3.05
CA VAL A 17 -7.52 20.54 -1.75
C VAL A 17 -8.52 19.39 -1.81
N ALA A 18 -9.66 19.59 -2.49
CA ALA A 18 -10.64 18.53 -2.68
C ALA A 18 -10.03 17.32 -3.41
N ALA A 19 -9.22 17.56 -4.45
CA ALA A 19 -8.54 16.50 -5.18
C ALA A 19 -7.53 15.72 -4.31
N CYS A 20 -6.82 16.37 -3.40
CA CYS A 20 -5.90 15.68 -2.48
C CYS A 20 -6.60 14.92 -1.36
N SER A 21 -7.84 15.26 -1.02
CA SER A 21 -8.62 14.57 0.02
C SER A 21 -9.22 13.24 -0.43
N THR A 22 -9.34 12.99 -1.74
CA THR A 22 -9.99 11.79 -2.30
C THR A 22 -9.02 10.62 -2.51
N ALA A 23 -8.13 10.36 -1.55
CA ALA A 23 -7.28 9.17 -1.60
C ALA A 23 -8.11 7.91 -1.30
N PRO A 24 -8.02 6.85 -2.11
CA PRO A 24 -8.64 5.57 -1.78
C PRO A 24 -8.02 4.99 -0.50
N ALA A 25 -8.81 4.25 0.26
CA ALA A 25 -8.30 3.57 1.45
C ALA A 25 -7.16 2.62 1.07
N VAL A 26 -6.02 2.76 1.76
CA VAL A 26 -4.87 1.87 1.58
C VAL A 26 -5.18 0.55 2.28
N ASP A 27 -5.10 -0.56 1.54
CA ASP A 27 -5.15 -1.90 2.14
C ASP A 27 -3.84 -2.14 2.89
N LEU A 28 -3.95 -2.26 4.23
CA LEU A 28 -2.84 -2.50 5.14
C LEU A 28 -2.70 -3.99 5.48
N THR A 29 -3.52 -4.85 4.88
CA THR A 29 -3.31 -6.28 5.07
C THR A 29 -1.99 -6.68 4.42
N PRO A 30 -1.06 -7.30 5.17
CA PRO A 30 0.16 -7.79 4.58
C PRO A 30 -0.21 -8.78 3.48
N PRO A 31 0.47 -8.75 2.31
CA PRO A 31 0.16 -9.67 1.24
C PRO A 31 0.27 -11.10 1.76
N PRO A 32 -0.63 -12.00 1.36
CA PRO A 32 -0.57 -13.39 1.80
C PRO A 32 0.81 -13.97 1.47
N GLN A 33 1.45 -14.56 2.48
CA GLN A 33 2.73 -15.24 2.33
C GLN A 33 2.55 -16.29 1.23
N ARG A 34 3.23 -16.10 0.09
CA ARG A 34 3.19 -17.09 -0.98
C ARG A 34 3.71 -18.41 -0.43
N PRO A 35 3.04 -19.54 -0.69
CA PRO A 35 3.61 -20.85 -0.41
C PRO A 35 5.02 -20.89 -1.00
N TYR A 36 5.99 -21.31 -0.20
CA TYR A 36 7.35 -21.53 -0.68
C TYR A 36 7.30 -22.61 -1.76
N ASP A 37 7.27 -22.18 -3.03
CA ASP A 37 7.39 -23.08 -4.15
C ASP A 37 8.78 -23.71 -4.12
N ALA A 38 8.89 -24.98 -4.51
CA ALA A 38 10.18 -25.65 -4.65
C ALA A 38 11.14 -24.85 -5.56
N LYS A 39 10.61 -24.08 -6.51
CA LYS A 39 11.39 -23.15 -7.34
C LYS A 39 11.98 -21.98 -6.56
N THR A 40 11.25 -21.38 -5.63
CA THR A 40 11.76 -20.26 -4.81
C THR A 40 12.69 -20.74 -3.70
N GLN A 41 12.62 -22.01 -3.29
CA GLN A 41 13.59 -22.59 -2.36
C GLN A 41 14.99 -22.77 -2.95
N LEU A 42 15.09 -23.11 -4.24
CA LEU A 42 16.40 -23.17 -4.93
C LEU A 42 17.03 -21.79 -5.07
N GLU A 43 16.20 -20.76 -5.25
CA GLU A 43 16.66 -19.37 -5.40
C GLU A 43 17.09 -18.73 -4.07
N TYR A 44 16.48 -19.11 -2.94
CA TYR A 44 16.78 -18.56 -1.62
C TYR A 44 17.84 -19.36 -0.82
N GLY A 45 18.33 -20.48 -1.34
CA GLY A 45 19.55 -21.16 -0.90
C GLY A 45 19.55 -21.80 0.50
N ASN A 46 18.55 -21.54 1.36
CA ASN A 46 18.48 -22.17 2.68
C ASN A 46 17.01 -22.32 3.15
N PRO A 47 16.40 -23.53 3.06
CA PRO A 47 15.06 -23.75 3.60
C PRO A 47 15.07 -23.60 5.13
N PRO A 48 14.01 -23.02 5.73
CA PRO A 48 13.90 -22.94 7.19
C PRO A 48 13.88 -24.35 7.80
N PRO A 49 14.44 -24.53 9.02
CA PRO A 49 14.50 -25.83 9.66
C PRO A 49 13.10 -26.42 9.84
N PRO A 50 12.92 -27.75 9.64
CA PRO A 50 11.62 -28.39 9.75
C PRO A 50 11.05 -28.24 11.18
N PRO A 51 9.72 -28.11 11.32
CA PRO A 51 9.09 -27.98 12.62
C PRO A 51 9.38 -29.21 13.51
N PRO A 52 9.52 -29.04 14.84
CA PRO A 52 9.80 -30.14 15.75
C PRO A 52 8.70 -31.22 15.66
N ALA A 53 9.11 -32.49 15.57
CA ALA A 53 8.18 -33.61 15.52
C ALA A 53 7.30 -33.66 16.78
N PRO A 54 6.00 -34.03 16.65
CA PRO A 54 5.15 -34.26 17.81
C PRO A 54 5.74 -35.40 18.65
N ARG A 55 6.03 -35.13 19.92
CA ARG A 55 6.35 -36.17 20.89
C ARG A 55 5.04 -36.83 21.32
N TYR A 56 4.77 -38.01 20.77
CA TYR A 56 3.85 -38.98 21.35
C TYR A 56 4.64 -39.94 22.23
#